data_AF-A0AAY4EGH6-F1
#
_entry.id   AF-A0AAY4EGH6-F1
#
_cell.length_a   1.000
_cell.length_b   1.000
_cell.length_c   1.000
_cell.angle_alpha   90.00
_cell.angle_beta   90.00
_cell.angle_gamma   90.00
#
_symmetry.space_group_name_H-M   'P 1'
#
loop_
_entity.id
_entity.type
_entity.pdbx_description
1 polymer ?
#
loop_
_entity_poly.entity_id
_entity_poly.type
_entity_poly.pdbx_seq_one_letter_code
_entity_poly.pdbx_strand_id
1 'polypeptide(L)' 'LLLFISNPISSLPPVLSLLNEFSYFSGYKLNLHKSELFLLNNIALTTDMHNFPFKIVKHQFTYLGITITRKHKHLFKEN' A
#
# COMPACT_ATOMS: atom_id res chain seq x y z
N LEU A 1 6.59 7.07 -0.18
CA LEU A 1 6.68 6.18 -1.36
C LEU A 1 5.27 5.65 -1.64
N LEU A 2 4.81 5.74 -2.89
CA LEU A 2 3.54 5.15 -3.33
C LEU A 2 3.89 4.09 -4.38
N LEU A 3 3.41 2.86 -4.19
CA LEU A 3 3.69 1.73 -5.08
C LEU A 3 2.40 1.13 -5.60
N PHE A 4 2.39 0.81 -6.90
CA PHE A 4 1.32 0.07 -7.53
C PHE A 4 1.85 -1.31 -7.89
N ILE A 5 1.20 -2.37 -7.38
CA ILE A 5 1.72 -3.73 -7.49
C ILE A 5 0.63 -4.64 -8.05
N SER A 6 0.97 -5.37 -9.11
CA SER A 6 0.19 -6.51 -9.59
C SER A 6 0.66 -7.78 -8.88
N ASN A 7 -0.26 -8.70 -8.60
CA ASN A 7 0.01 -9.98 -7.94
C ASN A 7 0.80 -9.81 -6.62
N PRO A 8 0.24 -9.14 -5.60
CA PRO A 8 0.95 -8.81 -4.36
C PRO A 8 1.57 -10.02 -3.65
N ILE A 9 0.96 -11.21 -3.73
CA ILE A 9 1.50 -12.45 -3.13
C ILE A 9 2.91 -12.77 -3.65
N SER A 10 3.14 -12.67 -4.96
CA SER A 10 4.44 -12.95 -5.57
C SER A 10 5.36 -11.75 -5.57
N SER A 11 4.80 -10.53 -5.66
CA SER A 11 5.56 -9.32 -5.93
C SER A 11 5.99 -8.55 -4.69
N LEU A 12 5.20 -8.57 -3.59
CA LEU A 12 5.57 -7.84 -2.37
C LEU A 12 6.82 -8.41 -1.68
N PRO A 13 7.01 -9.73 -1.53
CA PRO A 13 8.20 -10.27 -0.87
C PRO A 13 9.53 -9.77 -1.48
N PRO A 14 9.78 -9.88 -2.81
CA PRO A 14 11.03 -9.36 -3.39
C PRO A 14 11.13 -7.84 -3.31
N VAL A 15 10.01 -7.10 -3.45
CA VAL A 15 10.00 -5.63 -3.30
C VAL A 15 10.43 -5.23 -1.88
N LEU A 16 9.91 -5.90 -0.85
CA LEU A 16 10.27 -5.61 0.53
C LEU A 16 11.74 -5.92 0.80
N SER A 17 12.28 -7.01 0.22
CA SER A 17 13.70 -7.33 0.34
C SER A 17 14.58 -6.25 -0.29
N LEU A 18 14.22 -5.77 -1.49
CA LEU A 18 14.98 -4.73 -2.18
C LEU A 18 14.92 -3.39 -1.45
N LEU A 19 13.75 -3.01 -0.91
CA LEU A 19 13.62 -1.81 -0.10
C LEU A 19 14.40 -1.92 1.22
N ASN A 20 14.48 -3.12 1.80
CA ASN A 20 15.30 -3.36 2.99
C ASN A 20 16.79 -3.28 2.69
N GLU A 21 17.26 -3.79 1.55
CA GLU A 21 18.64 -3.60 1.10
C GLU A 21 18.96 -2.11 0.84
N PHE A 22 18.06 -1.41 0.15
CA PHE A 22 18.18 0.02 -0.07
C PHE A 22 18.19 0.82 1.25
N SER A 23 17.50 0.34 2.29
CA SER A 23 17.54 0.99 3.61
C SER A 23 18.93 1.02 4.23
N TYR A 24 19.74 -0.01 3.98
CA TYR A 24 21.12 -0.08 4.44
C TYR A 24 22.01 0.93 3.71
N PHE A 25 21.89 1.01 2.38
CA PHE A 25 22.65 1.96 1.57
C PHE A 25 22.26 3.42 1.82
N SER A 26 20.97 3.69 1.94
CA SER A 26 20.44 5.07 2.04
C SER A 26 20.37 5.60 3.47
N GLY A 27 20.49 4.73 4.48
CA GLY A 27 20.29 5.06 5.89
C GLY A 27 18.82 5.27 6.30
N TYR A 28 17.85 5.10 5.38
CA TYR A 28 16.43 5.28 5.67
C TYR A 28 15.73 3.96 6.01
N LYS A 29 15.18 3.85 7.23
CA LYS A 29 14.41 2.68 7.66
C LYS A 29 12.97 2.71 7.15
N LEU A 30 12.51 1.59 6.59
CA LEU A 30 11.12 1.40 6.17
C LEU A 30 10.21 1.16 7.40
N ASN A 31 9.10 1.90 7.47
CA ASN A 31 8.13 1.81 8.56
C ASN A 31 6.89 1.02 8.14
N LEU A 32 6.93 -0.30 8.27
CA LEU A 32 5.84 -1.20 7.85
C LEU A 32 4.52 -0.90 8.57
N HIS A 33 4.56 -0.62 9.88
CA HIS A 33 3.37 -0.30 10.68
C HIS A 33 2.67 1.01 10.28
N LYS A 34 3.42 1.98 9.70
CA LYS A 34 2.85 3.23 9.17
C LYS A 34 2.47 3.12 7.69
N SER A 35 2.79 1.98 7.05
CA SER A 35 2.51 1.74 5.65
C SER A 35 1.15 1.06 5.48
N GLU A 36 0.39 1.51 4.50
CA GLU A 36 -0.96 1.01 4.22
C GLU A 36 -0.99 0.24 2.90
N LEU A 37 -1.77 -0.84 2.86
CA LEU A 37 -2.04 -1.63 1.65
C LEU A 37 -3.48 -1.37 1.20
N PHE A 38 -3.64 -0.67 0.08
CA PHE A 38 -4.95 -0.34 -0.49
C PHE A 38 -5.37 -1.33 -1.58
N LEU A 39 -6.49 -2.03 -1.36
CA LEU A 39 -6.98 -3.08 -2.26
C LEU A 39 -7.84 -2.51 -3.39
N LEU A 40 -7.31 -2.48 -4.61
CA LEU A 40 -7.88 -1.72 -5.73
C LEU A 40 -9.05 -2.41 -6.45
N ASN A 41 -8.95 -3.72 -6.71
CA ASN A 41 -9.93 -4.47 -7.51
C ASN A 41 -10.61 -5.58 -6.69
N ASN A 42 -11.59 -6.25 -7.29
CA ASN A 42 -12.37 -7.29 -6.61
C ASN A 42 -11.52 -8.52 -6.26
N ILE A 43 -10.58 -8.88 -7.13
CA ILE A 43 -9.64 -9.99 -6.88
C ILE A 43 -8.83 -9.71 -5.61
N ALA A 44 -8.27 -8.50 -5.48
CA ALA A 44 -7.51 -8.10 -4.30
C ALA A 44 -8.37 -8.11 -3.02
N LEU A 45 -9.67 -7.80 -3.10
CA LEU A 45 -10.59 -7.84 -1.95
C LEU A 45 -10.89 -9.26 -1.46
N THR A 46 -10.89 -10.24 -2.34
CA THR A 46 -11.15 -11.65 -2.02
C THR A 46 -9.88 -12.44 -1.73
N THR A 47 -8.72 -11.88 -2.05
CA THR A 47 -7.43 -12.53 -1.78
C THR A 47 -7.05 -12.32 -0.32
N ASP A 48 -6.56 -13.37 0.32
CA ASP A 48 -6.01 -13.29 1.67
C ASP A 48 -4.70 -12.47 1.65
N MET A 49 -4.74 -11.33 2.35
CA MET A 49 -3.60 -10.41 2.52
C MET A 49 -3.15 -10.34 3.98
N HIS A 50 -3.69 -11.19 4.87
CA HIS A 50 -3.43 -11.14 6.32
C HIS A 50 -1.97 -11.43 6.69
N ASN A 51 -1.22 -12.08 5.79
CA ASN A 51 0.19 -12.38 6.00
C ASN A 51 1.11 -11.16 5.81
N PHE A 52 0.60 -10.03 5.32
CA PHE A 52 1.42 -8.84 5.12
C PHE A 52 1.43 -7.91 6.35
N PRO A 53 2.59 -7.34 6.70
CA PRO A 53 2.76 -6.49 7.89
C PRO A 53 2.22 -5.05 7.70
N PHE A 54 1.29 -4.85 6.77
CA PHE A 54 0.71 -3.55 6.43
C PHE A 54 -0.68 -3.40 7.04
N LYS A 55 -1.08 -2.15 7.31
CA LYS A 55 -2.48 -1.86 7.59
C LYS A 55 -3.28 -1.98 6.29
N ILE A 56 -4.18 -2.96 6.22
CA ILE A 56 -5.04 -3.16 5.05
C ILE A 56 -6.18 -2.13 5.07
N VAL A 57 -6.32 -1.37 4.00
CA VAL A 57 -7.37 -0.37 3.81
C VAL A 57 -8.17 -0.67 2.53
N LYS A 58 -9.50 -0.58 2.61
CA LYS A 58 -10.42 -1.00 1.52
C LYS A 58 -11.20 0.14 0.89
N HIS A 59 -11.35 1.26 1.60
CA HIS A 59 -12.26 2.36 1.24
C HIS A 59 -11.52 3.62 0.81
N GLN A 60 -10.54 4.04 1.60
CA GLN A 60 -9.75 5.24 1.37
C GLN A 60 -8.37 5.15 2.03
N PHE A 61 -7.46 6.01 1.60
CA PHE A 61 -6.20 6.31 2.28
C PHE A 61 -5.82 7.77 2.03
N THR A 62 -4.98 8.35 2.87
CA THR A 62 -4.54 9.75 2.71
C THR A 62 -3.09 9.78 2.25
N TYR A 63 -2.79 10.57 1.23
CA TYR A 63 -1.45 10.79 0.70
C TYR A 63 -1.22 12.27 0.45
N LEU A 64 -0.18 12.83 1.09
CA LEU A 64 0.19 14.25 0.98
C LEU A 64 -0.98 15.22 1.24
N GLY A 65 -1.84 14.89 2.21
CA GLY A 65 -3.01 15.69 2.57
C GLY A 65 -4.26 15.43 1.70
N ILE A 66 -4.16 14.60 0.67
CA ILE A 66 -5.28 14.25 -0.20
C ILE A 66 -5.81 12.87 0.17
N THR A 67 -7.09 12.78 0.52
CA THR A 67 -7.81 11.53 0.75
C THR A 67 -8.23 10.93 -0.58
N ILE A 68 -7.58 9.82 -0.95
CA ILE A 68 -7.90 9.03 -2.12
C ILE A 68 -8.97 8.01 -1.73
N THR A 69 -10.10 8.03 -2.43
CA THR A 69 -11.22 7.12 -2.21
C THR A 69 -11.33 6.11 -3.35
N ARG A 70 -11.93 4.95 -3.06
CA ARG A 70 -12.19 3.91 -4.08
C ARG A 70 -13.08 4.39 -5.23
N LYS A 71 -14.03 5.29 -4.94
CA LYS A 71 -14.97 5.82 -5.93
C LYS A 71 -14.55 7.24 -6.29
N HIS A 72 -14.07 7.45 -7.51
CA HIS A 72 -13.59 8.75 -7.99
C HIS A 72 -14.57 9.91 -7.72
N LYS A 73 -15.88 9.67 -7.82
CA LYS A 73 -16.94 10.67 -7.55
C LYS A 73 -16.93 11.25 -6.13
N HIS A 74 -16.28 10.58 -5.17
CA HIS A 74 -16.18 11.07 -3.79
C HIS A 74 -14.92 11.91 -3.55
N LEU A 75 -13.96 11.94 -4.49
CA LEU A 75 -12.70 12.68 -4.30
C LEU A 75 -12.91 14.17 -4.01
N PHE A 76 -13.82 14.84 -4.73
CA PHE A 76 -14.12 16.26 -4.53
C PHE A 76 -14.90 16.55 -3.23
N LYS A 77 -15.63 15.57 -2.70
CA LYS A 77 -16.40 15.77 -1.47
C LYS A 77 -15.53 15.59 -0.21
N GLU A 78 -14.54 14.70 -0.29
CA GLU A 78 -13.69 14.30 0.84
C GLU A 78 -12.42 15.15 0.99
N ASN A 79 -12.20 16.13 0.12
CA ASN A 79 -11.06 17.07 0.13
C ASN A 79 -11.55 18.48 -0.17
#